data_AF-G3MFU2-F1
#
_entry.id   AF-G3MFU2-F1
#
_cell.length_a   1.000
_cell.length_b   1.000
_cell.length_c   1.000
_cell.angle_alpha   90.00
_cell.angle_beta   90.00
_cell.angle_gamma   90.00
#
_symmetry.space_group_name_H-M   'P 1'
#
loop_
_entity.id
_entity.type
_entity.pdbx_description
1 polymer ?
#
loop_
_entity_poly.entity_id
_entity_poly.type
_entity_poly.pdbx_seq_one_letter_code
_entity_poly.pdbx_strand_id
1 'polypeptide(L)'
;MRVSVCRVILRRGPRSPFELASLQLRRASSDQALQRTALYDFHVKHGGKMVPFAGYAMPVQYSSLGLSASHLHTRRHASLFDVSHMLQSKVHGPDRVRFVESLVVSDIEGLADDSGTLTVYTNEKGGIIDDLIVNKTKDFLYVVSNAGCRDKDLAHVKTKLEAFQSSGGQATLELMDSWSLLAIQGPAAAELLQPLVNCTLASLHFMRGATVTLGGIPGCRITRCGYTGEDGFELSVPSTEVTSLAEEMLSRSSGRLQLAGLGARDSLRIEAGLCLYGQDIDEETTPVEAGLAFTIGKRRRQLADFPGAPVILEQLKQKPSRRRVGLVATTTGPPARCGAAVYDSTGSQKLGQVTSGIPSPS
;
A
#
# COMPACT_ATOMS: atom_id res chain seq x y z
N MET A 1 28.12 -5.20 -5.95
CA MET A 1 27.68 -6.61 -5.90
C MET A 1 26.15 -6.56 -5.99
N ARG A 2 25.54 -7.00 -7.10
CA ARG A 2 24.08 -6.90 -7.27
C ARG A 2 23.42 -7.98 -6.42
N VAL A 3 22.73 -7.58 -5.37
CA VAL A 3 21.94 -8.48 -4.52
C VAL A 3 20.56 -8.63 -5.18
N SER A 4 20.03 -9.84 -5.27
CA SER A 4 18.66 -10.08 -5.75
C SER A 4 17.77 -10.40 -4.57
N VAL A 5 16.66 -9.66 -4.40
CA VAL A 5 15.72 -9.86 -3.30
C VAL A 5 14.41 -10.40 -3.86
N CYS A 6 13.90 -11.46 -3.23
CA CYS A 6 12.62 -12.06 -3.57
C CYS A 6 11.79 -12.26 -2.30
N ARG A 7 10.48 -12.45 -2.46
CA ARG A 7 9.59 -12.86 -1.38
C ARG A 7 8.96 -14.19 -1.68
N VAL A 8 8.77 -14.97 -0.63
CA VAL A 8 8.33 -16.36 -0.74
C VAL A 8 7.39 -16.67 0.38
N ILE A 9 6.33 -17.43 0.09
CA ILE A 9 5.54 -18.10 1.11
C ILE A 9 6.09 -19.53 1.27
N LEU A 10 6.81 -19.79 2.36
CA LEU A 10 7.42 -21.09 2.67
C LEU A 10 6.48 -21.94 3.52
N ARG A 11 6.30 -23.22 3.20
CA ARG A 11 5.49 -24.22 3.94
C ARG A 11 6.37 -25.05 4.88
N ARG A 12 5.78 -25.56 5.97
CA ARG A 12 6.37 -26.60 6.84
C ARG A 12 5.70 -27.97 6.59
N GLY A 13 6.51 -29.00 6.36
CA GLY A 13 6.10 -30.43 6.39
C GLY A 13 5.94 -31.10 5.01
N PRO A 14 6.02 -32.45 4.93
CA PRO A 14 5.82 -33.21 3.69
C PRO A 14 4.34 -33.31 3.30
N ARG A 15 4.02 -33.32 2.00
CA ARG A 15 2.66 -33.55 1.48
C ARG A 15 2.61 -34.64 0.41
N SER A 16 1.47 -35.33 0.37
CA SER A 16 0.99 -36.17 -0.72
C SER A 16 0.57 -35.33 -1.95
N PRO A 17 0.50 -35.92 -3.15
CA PRO A 17 0.31 -35.18 -4.39
C PRO A 17 -1.18 -34.93 -4.69
N PHE A 18 -1.56 -33.67 -4.76
CA PHE A 18 -2.74 -33.24 -5.52
C PHE A 18 -2.32 -32.10 -6.44
N GLU A 19 -2.38 -32.36 -7.74
CA GLU A 19 -2.21 -31.37 -8.79
C GLU A 19 -3.43 -30.45 -8.82
N LEU A 20 -3.18 -29.14 -8.81
CA LEU A 20 -4.15 -28.13 -9.23
C LEU A 20 -3.51 -27.35 -10.36
N ALA A 21 -4.06 -27.54 -11.56
CA ALA A 21 -3.72 -26.76 -12.74
C ALA A 21 -4.10 -25.29 -12.50
N SER A 22 -3.11 -24.42 -12.37
CA SER A 22 -3.32 -22.97 -12.34
C SER A 22 -3.60 -22.48 -13.76
N LEU A 23 -4.87 -22.19 -14.06
CA LEU A 23 -5.26 -21.41 -15.22
C LEU A 23 -4.64 -20.02 -15.12
N GLN A 24 -3.62 -19.77 -15.94
CA GLN A 24 -3.09 -18.44 -16.19
C GLN A 24 -4.18 -17.61 -16.90
N LEU A 25 -4.88 -16.78 -16.14
CA LEU A 25 -5.59 -15.63 -16.70
C LEU A 25 -4.55 -14.61 -17.16
N ARG A 26 -3.98 -14.82 -18.36
CA ARG A 26 -3.55 -13.69 -19.19
C ARG A 26 -4.82 -12.89 -19.48
N ARG A 27 -5.11 -11.86 -18.68
CA ARG A 27 -6.09 -10.86 -19.08
C ARG A 27 -5.52 -10.18 -20.33
N ALA A 28 -6.04 -10.58 -21.48
CA ALA A 28 -5.99 -9.75 -22.67
C ALA A 28 -6.49 -8.35 -22.27
N SER A 29 -5.79 -7.29 -22.69
CA SER A 29 -6.31 -5.94 -22.47
C SER A 29 -7.67 -5.86 -23.16
N SER A 30 -8.74 -5.73 -22.38
CA SER A 30 -9.94 -5.14 -22.92
C SER A 30 -9.54 -3.76 -23.46
N ASP A 31 -10.08 -3.42 -24.63
CA ASP A 31 -9.90 -2.13 -25.34
C ASP A 31 -10.64 -0.99 -24.59
N GLN A 32 -10.51 -0.99 -23.27
CA GLN A 32 -11.20 -0.11 -22.36
C GLN A 32 -10.31 1.09 -22.11
N ALA A 33 -10.82 2.29 -22.38
CA ALA A 33 -10.08 3.53 -22.19
C ALA A 33 -9.58 3.62 -20.75
N LEU A 34 -8.25 3.68 -20.58
CA LEU A 34 -7.62 3.80 -19.27
C LEU A 34 -8.03 5.11 -18.61
N GLN A 35 -8.33 5.05 -17.31
CA GLN A 35 -8.57 6.24 -16.51
C GLN A 35 -7.28 7.06 -16.39
N ARG A 36 -7.43 8.37 -16.17
CA ARG A 36 -6.32 9.32 -16.07
C ARG A 36 -6.38 10.00 -14.71
N THR A 37 -5.24 10.15 -14.04
CA THR A 37 -5.13 11.04 -12.88
C THR A 37 -5.12 12.49 -13.34
N ALA A 38 -5.35 13.44 -12.42
CA ALA A 38 -5.23 14.87 -12.73
C ALA A 38 -3.81 15.27 -13.18
N LEU A 39 -2.81 14.44 -12.90
CA LEU A 39 -1.41 14.63 -13.29
C LEU A 39 -1.05 13.96 -14.63
N TYR A 40 -2.01 13.42 -15.39
CA TYR A 40 -1.68 12.71 -16.64
C TYR A 40 -0.86 13.56 -17.62
N ASP A 41 -1.32 14.78 -17.94
CA ASP A 41 -0.60 15.66 -18.86
C ASP A 41 0.73 16.14 -18.26
N PHE A 42 0.77 16.34 -16.94
CA PHE A 42 2.00 16.63 -16.21
C PHE A 42 3.04 15.51 -16.36
N HIS A 43 2.62 14.24 -16.28
CA HIS A 43 3.51 13.10 -16.49
C HIS A 43 4.04 13.06 -17.91
N VAL A 44 3.17 13.25 -18.91
CA VAL A 44 3.58 13.27 -20.32
C VAL A 44 4.58 14.38 -20.59
N LYS A 45 4.31 15.60 -20.07
CA LYS A 45 5.22 16.75 -20.17
C LYS A 45 6.61 16.46 -19.60
N HIS A 46 6.69 15.71 -18.50
CA HIS A 46 7.96 15.33 -17.86
C HIS A 46 8.56 14.02 -18.40
N GLY A 47 8.11 13.54 -19.56
CA GLY A 47 8.67 12.35 -20.20
C GLY A 47 8.30 11.04 -19.52
N GLY A 48 7.15 11.01 -18.83
CA GLY A 48 6.59 9.82 -18.21
C GLY A 48 6.19 8.79 -19.27
N LYS A 49 6.74 7.57 -19.14
CA LYS A 49 6.34 6.44 -19.97
C LYS A 49 5.07 5.82 -19.39
N MET A 50 3.93 6.20 -19.94
CA MET A 50 2.61 5.78 -19.46
C MET A 50 2.31 4.31 -19.81
N VAL A 51 1.84 3.54 -18.84
CA VAL A 51 1.45 2.13 -18.99
C VAL A 51 0.11 1.86 -18.28
N PRO A 52 -0.63 0.82 -18.69
CA PRO A 52 -1.79 0.35 -17.93
C PRO A 52 -1.35 -0.13 -16.53
N PHE A 53 -1.98 0.39 -15.48
CA PHE A 53 -1.82 -0.06 -14.10
C PHE A 53 -3.13 0.12 -13.34
N ALA A 54 -3.71 -0.98 -12.85
CA ALA A 54 -4.97 -0.97 -12.09
C ALA A 54 -6.13 -0.19 -12.77
N GLY A 55 -6.22 -0.24 -14.10
CA GLY A 55 -7.25 0.50 -14.87
C GLY A 55 -6.90 1.97 -15.17
N TYR A 56 -5.74 2.46 -14.73
CA TYR A 56 -5.25 3.81 -14.98
C TYR A 56 -4.05 3.81 -15.93
N ALA A 57 -3.83 4.93 -16.61
CA ALA A 57 -2.58 5.21 -17.31
C ALA A 57 -1.60 5.88 -16.34
N MET A 58 -0.56 5.15 -15.91
CA MET A 58 0.41 5.60 -14.91
C MET A 58 1.84 5.53 -15.44
N PRO A 59 2.76 6.42 -15.02
CA PRO A 59 4.14 6.41 -15.49
C PRO A 59 4.93 5.25 -14.84
N VAL A 60 5.45 4.33 -15.65
CA VAL A 60 6.34 3.26 -15.14
C VAL A 60 7.72 3.81 -14.76
N GLN A 61 8.17 4.82 -15.51
CA GLN A 61 9.42 5.55 -15.33
C GLN A 61 9.33 6.90 -16.06
N TYR A 62 10.31 7.78 -15.83
CA TYR A 62 10.47 9.04 -16.55
C TYR A 62 11.75 9.02 -17.38
N SER A 63 11.83 9.83 -18.43
CA SER A 63 13.01 9.91 -19.30
C SER A 63 14.26 10.45 -18.61
N SER A 64 14.10 11.24 -17.54
CA SER A 64 15.21 11.84 -16.78
C SER A 64 16.07 10.82 -16.04
N LEU A 65 15.48 9.73 -15.54
CA LEU A 65 16.14 8.74 -14.70
C LEU A 65 15.64 7.32 -14.99
N GLY A 66 16.57 6.42 -15.30
CA GLY A 66 16.27 4.98 -15.38
C GLY A 66 15.86 4.40 -14.03
N LEU A 67 15.19 3.23 -14.04
CA LEU A 67 14.59 2.60 -12.84
C LEU A 67 15.53 2.50 -11.64
N SER A 68 16.73 1.94 -11.83
CA SER A 68 17.72 1.80 -10.75
C SER A 68 18.24 3.14 -10.25
N ALA A 69 18.42 4.13 -11.13
CA ALA A 69 18.87 5.46 -10.75
C ALA A 69 17.79 6.22 -9.98
N SER A 70 16.52 6.11 -10.40
CA SER A 70 15.36 6.66 -9.69
C SER A 70 15.18 6.03 -8.30
N HIS A 71 15.36 4.72 -8.19
CA HIS A 71 15.40 4.02 -6.89
C HIS A 71 16.47 4.60 -5.97
N LEU A 72 17.73 4.63 -6.42
CA LEU A 72 18.86 5.14 -5.64
C LEU A 72 18.70 6.63 -5.30
N HIS A 73 18.13 7.44 -6.20
CA HIS A 73 17.82 8.83 -5.94
C HIS A 73 16.83 8.96 -4.78
N THR A 74 15.79 8.13 -4.75
CA THR A 74 14.80 8.13 -3.65
C THR A 74 15.46 7.87 -2.30
N ARG A 75 16.39 6.92 -2.22
CA ARG A 75 17.12 6.61 -0.97
C ARG A 75 18.16 7.64 -0.55
N ARG A 76 18.65 8.47 -1.48
CA ARG A 76 19.68 9.48 -1.22
C ARG A 76 19.12 10.89 -1.02
N HIS A 77 17.97 11.18 -1.62
CA HIS A 77 17.35 12.50 -1.67
C HIS A 77 15.85 12.39 -1.41
N ALA A 78 15.00 12.75 -2.37
CA ALA A 78 13.57 12.49 -2.33
C ALA A 78 13.01 12.28 -3.73
N SER A 79 11.95 11.49 -3.83
CA SER A 79 11.17 11.34 -5.04
C SER A 79 9.69 11.65 -4.80
N LEU A 80 9.05 12.21 -5.81
CA LEU A 80 7.61 12.46 -5.85
C LEU A 80 6.93 11.38 -6.70
N PHE A 81 5.95 10.70 -6.12
CA PHE A 81 5.13 9.68 -6.76
C PHE A 81 3.70 10.17 -6.87
N ASP A 82 3.09 9.99 -8.05
CA ASP A 82 1.64 10.09 -8.19
C ASP A 82 0.98 8.76 -7.80
N VAL A 83 0.17 8.81 -6.73
CA VAL A 83 -0.60 7.68 -6.22
C VAL A 83 -2.10 8.00 -6.20
N SER A 84 -2.54 8.98 -6.99
CA SER A 84 -3.93 9.47 -7.04
C SER A 84 -4.94 8.44 -7.54
N HIS A 85 -4.47 7.33 -8.12
CA HIS A 85 -5.29 6.19 -8.52
C HIS A 85 -5.76 5.35 -7.31
N MET A 86 -5.14 5.50 -6.13
CA MET A 86 -5.57 4.81 -4.90
C MET A 86 -6.95 5.29 -4.44
N LEU A 87 -7.72 4.42 -3.81
CA LEU A 87 -9.05 4.75 -3.32
C LEU A 87 -8.93 5.54 -2.01
N GLN A 88 -9.34 6.80 -2.04
CA GLN A 88 -9.45 7.65 -0.86
C GLN A 88 -10.91 7.76 -0.41
N SER A 89 -11.16 7.57 0.88
CA SER A 89 -12.50 7.72 1.45
C SER A 89 -12.46 8.25 2.88
N LYS A 90 -13.60 8.80 3.32
CA LYS A 90 -13.86 9.14 4.71
C LYS A 90 -15.04 8.32 5.23
N VAL A 91 -14.90 7.78 6.43
CA VAL A 91 -16.00 7.17 7.17
C VAL A 91 -16.43 8.13 8.27
N HIS A 92 -17.70 8.52 8.25
CA HIS A 92 -18.30 9.46 9.20
C HIS A 92 -19.32 8.77 10.10
N GLY A 93 -19.80 9.50 11.09
CA GLY A 93 -20.84 9.06 12.03
C GLY A 93 -20.30 8.68 13.41
N PRO A 94 -21.18 8.61 14.42
CA PRO A 94 -20.79 8.28 15.78
C PRO A 94 -20.26 6.84 15.89
N ASP A 95 -20.74 5.92 15.06
CA ASP A 95 -20.31 4.52 15.07
C ASP A 95 -19.20 4.21 14.04
N ARG A 96 -18.56 5.22 13.43
CA ARG A 96 -17.55 5.02 12.37
C ARG A 96 -16.43 4.06 12.75
N VAL A 97 -15.96 4.12 14.01
CA VAL A 97 -14.92 3.24 14.54
C VAL A 97 -15.44 1.81 14.63
N ARG A 98 -16.60 1.61 15.26
CA ARG A 98 -17.25 0.29 15.37
C ARG A 98 -17.51 -0.33 14.01
N PHE A 99 -17.95 0.47 13.04
CA PHE A 99 -18.16 0.02 11.68
C PHE A 99 -16.85 -0.48 11.03
N VAL A 100 -15.80 0.35 11.02
CA VAL A 100 -14.51 -0.04 10.40
C VAL A 100 -13.90 -1.25 11.12
N GLU A 101 -13.99 -1.33 12.44
CA GLU A 101 -13.50 -2.49 13.20
C GLU A 101 -14.23 -3.78 12.88
N SER A 102 -15.48 -3.73 12.40
CA SER A 102 -16.18 -4.92 11.93
C SER A 102 -15.60 -5.50 10.63
N LEU A 103 -14.69 -4.77 9.97
CA LEU A 103 -14.04 -5.14 8.72
C LEU A 103 -12.55 -5.45 8.87
N VAL A 104 -11.88 -4.83 9.84
CA VAL A 104 -10.42 -4.84 9.96
C VAL A 104 -9.91 -5.48 11.25
N VAL A 105 -8.63 -5.87 11.25
CA VAL A 105 -7.99 -6.56 12.39
C VAL A 105 -7.33 -5.62 13.41
N SER A 106 -7.16 -4.35 13.09
CA SER A 106 -6.48 -3.37 13.96
C SER A 106 -7.40 -2.77 15.01
N ASP A 107 -6.79 -2.26 16.08
CA ASP A 107 -7.49 -1.54 17.14
C ASP A 107 -7.59 -0.05 16.75
N ILE A 108 -8.67 0.30 16.05
CA ILE A 108 -8.95 1.66 15.58
C ILE A 108 -9.47 2.51 16.73
N GLU A 109 -10.25 1.93 17.65
CA GLU A 109 -10.71 2.57 18.88
C GLU A 109 -9.53 3.12 19.70
N GLY A 110 -8.49 2.31 19.88
CA GLY A 110 -7.28 2.67 20.61
C GLY A 110 -6.36 3.70 19.94
N LEU A 111 -6.64 4.11 18.69
CA LEU A 111 -5.86 5.16 18.04
C LEU A 111 -6.15 6.54 18.69
N ALA A 112 -5.10 7.33 18.85
CA ALA A 112 -5.25 8.76 19.15
C ALA A 112 -5.76 9.52 17.91
N ASP A 113 -6.37 10.68 18.13
CA ASP A 113 -6.73 11.56 17.02
C ASP A 113 -5.49 11.97 16.23
N ASP A 114 -5.66 11.94 14.91
CA ASP A 114 -4.64 12.12 13.89
C ASP A 114 -3.49 11.10 13.95
N SER A 115 -3.74 9.92 14.51
CA SER A 115 -2.90 8.74 14.29
C SER A 115 -3.53 7.78 13.30
N GLY A 116 -2.70 7.04 12.59
CA GLY A 116 -3.10 5.97 11.71
C GLY A 116 -2.36 4.66 11.97
N THR A 117 -2.81 3.63 11.26
CA THR A 117 -2.19 2.31 11.25
C THR A 117 -2.38 1.68 9.88
N LEU A 118 -1.41 0.85 9.47
CA LEU A 118 -1.66 -0.18 8.47
C LEU A 118 -2.63 -1.19 9.09
N THR A 119 -3.63 -1.59 8.32
CA THR A 119 -4.54 -2.67 8.65
C THR A 119 -4.88 -3.48 7.40
N VAL A 120 -5.72 -4.49 7.57
CA VAL A 120 -6.20 -5.35 6.49
C VAL A 120 -7.68 -5.62 6.66
N TYR A 121 -8.42 -5.61 5.55
CA TYR A 121 -9.73 -6.22 5.49
C TYR A 121 -9.55 -7.74 5.50
N THR A 122 -10.35 -8.47 6.28
CA THR A 122 -10.33 -9.94 6.29
C THR A 122 -11.68 -10.53 5.96
N ASN A 123 -11.67 -11.73 5.39
CA ASN A 123 -12.87 -12.54 5.20
C ASN A 123 -13.07 -13.52 6.39
N GLU A 124 -14.20 -14.23 6.42
CA GLU A 124 -14.52 -15.18 7.50
C GLU A 124 -13.56 -16.37 7.61
N LYS A 125 -12.78 -16.65 6.54
CA LYS A 125 -11.73 -17.68 6.54
C LYS A 125 -10.39 -17.14 7.04
N GLY A 126 -10.31 -15.85 7.38
CA GLY A 126 -9.12 -15.16 7.85
C GLY A 126 -8.16 -14.71 6.74
N GLY A 127 -8.52 -14.88 5.48
CA GLY A 127 -7.74 -14.39 4.35
C GLY A 127 -7.89 -12.88 4.15
N ILE A 128 -6.90 -12.25 3.54
CA ILE A 128 -6.83 -10.79 3.37
C ILE A 128 -7.61 -10.39 2.11
N ILE A 129 -8.62 -9.53 2.28
CA ILE A 129 -9.36 -8.94 1.15
C ILE A 129 -8.60 -7.76 0.56
N ASP A 130 -8.02 -6.88 1.37
CA ASP A 130 -7.09 -5.84 0.92
C ASP A 130 -6.28 -5.32 2.10
N ASP A 131 -5.14 -4.68 1.84
CA ASP A 131 -4.41 -3.90 2.82
C ASP A 131 -4.63 -2.39 2.64
N LEU A 132 -4.70 -1.66 3.75
CA LEU A 132 -5.13 -0.26 3.76
C LEU A 132 -4.53 0.51 4.92
N ILE A 133 -4.40 1.82 4.75
CA ILE A 133 -4.05 2.75 5.82
C ILE A 133 -5.33 3.40 6.34
N VAL A 134 -5.58 3.30 7.64
CA VAL A 134 -6.68 4.00 8.32
C VAL A 134 -6.08 5.04 9.26
N ASN A 135 -6.58 6.26 9.18
CA ASN A 135 -6.21 7.40 10.02
C ASN A 135 -7.45 7.85 10.80
N LYS A 136 -7.38 7.85 12.13
CA LYS A 136 -8.47 8.34 12.98
C LYS A 136 -8.35 9.85 13.15
N THR A 137 -9.38 10.60 12.78
CA THR A 137 -9.50 12.03 13.10
C THR A 137 -10.64 12.24 14.10
N LYS A 138 -10.75 13.47 14.61
CA LYS A 138 -11.85 13.87 15.50
C LYS A 138 -13.22 13.65 14.89
N ASP A 139 -13.34 13.90 13.58
CA ASP A 139 -14.63 13.96 12.89
C ASP A 139 -14.89 12.73 12.02
N PHE A 140 -13.84 12.12 11.46
CA PHE A 140 -13.95 11.01 10.50
C PHE A 140 -12.79 10.01 10.62
N LEU A 141 -12.90 8.88 9.93
CA LEU A 141 -11.76 8.02 9.63
C LEU A 141 -11.36 8.26 8.18
N TYR A 142 -10.10 8.63 7.93
CA TYR A 142 -9.54 8.73 6.59
C TYR A 142 -8.93 7.39 6.19
N VAL A 143 -9.37 6.85 5.06
CA VAL A 143 -9.00 5.51 4.59
C VAL A 143 -8.44 5.59 3.18
N VAL A 144 -7.27 4.95 2.99
CA VAL A 144 -6.63 4.80 1.69
C VAL A 144 -6.38 3.31 1.42
N SER A 145 -6.95 2.78 0.33
CA SER A 145 -6.79 1.38 -0.09
C SER A 145 -6.33 1.25 -1.55
N ASN A 146 -6.02 0.02 -1.98
CA ASN A 146 -5.34 -0.22 -3.25
C ASN A 146 -6.24 0.10 -4.45
N ALA A 147 -5.65 0.77 -5.46
CA ALA A 147 -6.34 1.08 -6.71
C ALA A 147 -6.92 -0.15 -7.42
N GLY A 148 -6.13 -1.24 -7.48
CA GLY A 148 -6.54 -2.49 -8.14
C GLY A 148 -7.67 -3.23 -7.40
N CYS A 149 -7.96 -2.83 -6.17
CA CYS A 149 -9.03 -3.39 -5.34
C CYS A 149 -10.25 -2.48 -5.26
N ARG A 150 -10.22 -1.29 -5.86
CA ARG A 150 -11.26 -0.26 -5.72
C ARG A 150 -12.69 -0.78 -5.83
N ASP A 151 -13.03 -1.48 -6.90
CA ASP A 151 -14.40 -1.97 -7.10
C ASP A 151 -14.79 -3.04 -6.07
N LYS A 152 -13.85 -3.94 -5.75
CA LYS A 152 -14.03 -5.01 -4.77
C LYS A 152 -14.19 -4.45 -3.36
N ASP A 153 -13.34 -3.51 -2.97
CA ASP A 153 -13.38 -2.84 -1.67
C ASP A 153 -14.66 -2.04 -1.51
N LEU A 154 -15.04 -1.26 -2.52
CA LEU A 154 -16.28 -0.48 -2.48
C LEU A 154 -17.51 -1.38 -2.37
N ALA A 155 -17.57 -2.47 -3.12
CA ALA A 155 -18.65 -3.44 -3.01
C ALA A 155 -18.70 -4.05 -1.60
N HIS A 156 -17.55 -4.51 -1.08
CA HIS A 156 -17.45 -5.10 0.25
C HIS A 156 -17.89 -4.13 1.35
N VAL A 157 -17.34 -2.92 1.37
CA VAL A 157 -17.62 -1.89 2.38
C VAL A 157 -19.08 -1.45 2.29
N LYS A 158 -19.65 -1.24 1.09
CA LYS A 158 -21.06 -0.84 0.93
C LYS A 158 -22.01 -1.91 1.45
N THR A 159 -21.82 -3.17 1.07
CA THR A 159 -22.66 -4.28 1.57
C THR A 159 -22.61 -4.38 3.09
N LYS A 160 -21.41 -4.24 3.69
CA LYS A 160 -21.27 -4.27 5.15
C LYS A 160 -21.87 -3.03 5.82
N LEU A 161 -21.77 -1.87 5.18
CA LEU A 161 -22.36 -0.62 5.67
C LEU A 161 -23.89 -0.69 5.67
N GLU A 162 -24.49 -1.19 4.59
CA GLU A 162 -25.95 -1.39 4.49
C GLU A 162 -26.45 -2.34 5.58
N ALA A 163 -25.76 -3.46 5.81
CA ALA A 163 -26.09 -4.39 6.90
C ALA A 163 -25.92 -3.74 8.29
N PHE A 164 -24.87 -2.95 8.48
CA PHE A 164 -24.61 -2.23 9.73
C PHE A 164 -25.70 -1.18 10.02
N GLN A 165 -26.11 -0.42 9.00
CA GLN A 165 -27.21 0.55 9.12
C GLN A 165 -28.56 -0.14 9.36
N SER A 166 -28.81 -1.26 8.68
CA SER A 166 -30.05 -2.05 8.87
C SER A 166 -30.19 -2.63 10.28
N SER A 167 -29.07 -2.82 10.99
CA SER A 167 -29.04 -3.22 12.41
C SER A 167 -29.00 -2.03 13.39
N GLY A 168 -29.22 -0.81 12.89
CA GLY A 168 -29.32 0.41 13.70
C GLY A 168 -28.00 1.16 13.91
N GLY A 169 -26.91 0.73 13.26
CA GLY A 169 -25.62 1.43 13.32
C GLY A 169 -25.59 2.73 12.51
N GLN A 170 -24.87 3.73 13.01
CA GLN A 170 -24.79 5.06 12.40
C GLN A 170 -23.37 5.35 11.87
N ALA A 171 -23.15 5.02 10.60
CA ALA A 171 -21.96 5.39 9.86
C ALA A 171 -22.30 5.75 8.40
N THR A 172 -21.48 6.55 7.74
CA THR A 172 -21.60 6.85 6.30
C THR A 172 -20.22 6.83 5.63
N LEU A 173 -20.20 6.58 4.32
CA LEU A 173 -18.98 6.55 3.50
C LEU A 173 -19.02 7.71 2.49
N GLU A 174 -17.98 8.54 2.50
CA GLU A 174 -17.71 9.60 1.51
C GLU A 174 -16.51 9.19 0.66
N LEU A 175 -16.67 9.18 -0.67
CA LEU A 175 -15.55 8.96 -1.59
C LEU A 175 -14.90 10.31 -1.93
N MET A 176 -13.57 10.33 -2.00
CA MET A 176 -12.80 11.55 -2.29
C MET A 176 -12.31 11.58 -3.74
N ASP A 177 -13.21 11.36 -4.70
CA ASP A 177 -12.86 11.25 -6.13
C ASP A 177 -12.38 12.56 -6.77
N SER A 178 -12.69 13.70 -6.15
CA SER A 178 -12.19 15.03 -6.55
C SER A 178 -10.83 15.38 -5.92
N TRP A 179 -10.17 14.41 -5.28
CA TRP A 179 -8.88 14.57 -4.62
C TRP A 179 -7.80 13.71 -5.26
N SER A 180 -6.60 14.26 -5.35
CA SER A 180 -5.39 13.58 -5.78
C SER A 180 -4.53 13.21 -4.57
N LEU A 181 -3.62 12.27 -4.76
CA LEU A 181 -2.73 11.79 -3.72
C LEU A 181 -1.30 11.75 -4.25
N LEU A 182 -0.44 12.54 -3.65
CA LEU A 182 1.00 12.56 -3.93
C LEU A 182 1.75 11.89 -2.79
N ALA A 183 2.85 11.20 -3.07
CA ALA A 183 3.77 10.73 -2.06
C ALA A 183 5.17 11.31 -2.30
N ILE A 184 5.69 12.08 -1.34
CA ILE A 184 7.08 12.52 -1.32
C ILE A 184 7.86 11.62 -0.35
N GLN A 185 8.90 10.94 -0.85
CA GLN A 185 9.57 9.85 -0.12
C GLN A 185 11.07 9.97 -0.27
N GLY A 186 11.81 9.78 0.82
CA GLY A 186 13.28 9.88 0.89
C GLY A 186 13.75 10.77 2.03
N PRO A 187 15.04 10.68 2.42
CA PRO A 187 15.58 11.43 3.56
C PRO A 187 15.46 12.97 3.43
N ALA A 188 15.36 13.51 2.22
CA ALA A 188 15.17 14.95 2.00
C ALA A 188 13.69 15.39 2.01
N ALA A 189 12.73 14.47 2.13
CA ALA A 189 11.31 14.75 1.98
C ALA A 189 10.80 15.81 2.96
N ALA A 190 11.13 15.68 4.25
CA ALA A 190 10.69 16.63 5.28
C ALA A 190 11.27 18.04 5.04
N GLU A 191 12.56 18.13 4.73
CA GLU A 191 13.24 19.41 4.47
C GLU A 191 12.63 20.12 3.24
N LEU A 192 12.37 19.37 2.17
CA LEU A 192 11.81 19.91 0.92
C LEU A 192 10.35 20.32 1.06
N LEU A 193 9.56 19.62 1.88
CA LEU A 193 8.14 19.88 2.06
C LEU A 193 7.86 20.99 3.09
N GLN A 194 8.72 21.14 4.10
CA GLN A 194 8.51 22.07 5.22
C GLN A 194 8.18 23.52 4.79
N PRO A 195 8.83 24.12 3.77
CA PRO A 195 8.52 25.48 3.34
C PRO A 195 7.13 25.66 2.70
N LEU A 196 6.45 24.56 2.36
CA LEU A 196 5.14 24.57 1.69
C LEU A 196 4.01 24.30 2.67
N VAL A 197 4.26 23.93 3.92
CA VAL A 197 3.23 23.51 4.86
C VAL A 197 3.22 24.40 6.10
N ASN A 198 2.02 24.69 6.62
CA ASN A 198 1.83 25.55 7.78
C ASN A 198 1.99 24.83 9.15
N CYS A 199 2.45 23.59 9.17
CA CYS A 199 2.70 22.82 10.41
C CYS A 199 4.18 22.43 10.52
N THR A 200 4.63 22.10 11.74
CA THR A 200 6.01 21.65 11.97
C THR A 200 6.14 20.15 11.68
N LEU A 201 6.73 19.78 10.54
CA LEU A 201 6.87 18.39 10.11
C LEU A 201 7.74 17.54 11.06
N ALA A 202 8.72 18.16 11.73
CA ALA A 202 9.54 17.48 12.74
C ALA A 202 8.69 16.92 13.90
N SER A 203 7.56 17.55 14.21
CA SER A 203 6.62 17.10 15.26
C SER A 203 5.59 16.09 14.76
N LEU A 204 5.43 15.95 13.44
CA LEU A 204 4.54 14.96 12.83
C LEU A 204 5.30 13.64 12.75
N HIS A 205 5.12 12.74 13.74
CA HIS A 205 5.80 11.45 13.75
C HIS A 205 5.22 10.45 12.76
N PHE A 206 5.94 9.34 12.52
CA PHE A 206 5.47 8.27 11.63
C PHE A 206 4.04 7.82 11.98
N MET A 207 3.22 7.62 10.95
CA MET A 207 1.79 7.30 11.02
C MET A 207 0.93 8.36 11.71
N ARG A 208 1.41 9.60 11.86
CA ARG A 208 0.57 10.73 12.24
C ARG A 208 0.13 11.50 11.00
N GLY A 209 -1.08 12.03 11.05
CA GLY A 209 -1.61 12.94 10.04
C GLY A 209 -1.93 14.32 10.59
N ALA A 210 -2.33 15.23 9.70
CA ALA A 210 -2.90 16.52 10.07
C ALA A 210 -3.65 17.10 8.87
N THR A 211 -4.66 17.94 9.14
CA THR A 211 -5.19 18.86 8.14
C THR A 211 -4.35 20.13 8.15
N VAL A 212 -3.88 20.56 6.98
CA VAL A 212 -2.89 21.63 6.82
C VAL A 212 -3.25 22.54 5.65
N THR A 213 -2.61 23.70 5.61
CA THR A 213 -2.47 24.49 4.37
C THR A 213 -1.16 24.08 3.71
N LEU A 214 -1.24 23.64 2.44
CA LEU A 214 -0.11 23.10 1.67
C LEU A 214 0.03 23.89 0.36
N GLY A 215 1.16 24.56 0.12
CA GLY A 215 1.36 25.42 -1.05
C GLY A 215 0.32 26.54 -1.16
N GLY A 216 -0.18 27.04 -0.03
CA GLY A 216 -1.30 27.99 0.02
C GLY A 216 -2.69 27.36 -0.15
N ILE A 217 -2.80 26.05 -0.39
CA ILE A 217 -4.06 25.33 -0.57
C ILE A 217 -4.59 24.88 0.81
N PRO A 218 -5.72 25.44 1.30
CA PRO A 218 -6.27 25.07 2.60
C PRO A 218 -6.93 23.69 2.58
N GLY A 219 -7.03 23.07 3.75
CA GLY A 219 -7.82 21.84 3.94
C GLY A 219 -7.18 20.57 3.39
N CYS A 220 -5.91 20.62 2.96
CA CYS A 220 -5.17 19.43 2.54
C CYS A 220 -4.92 18.50 3.72
N ARG A 221 -4.77 17.19 3.46
CA ARG A 221 -4.34 16.24 4.49
C ARG A 221 -2.92 15.78 4.22
N ILE A 222 -2.06 15.88 5.22
CA ILE A 222 -0.73 15.29 5.22
C ILE A 222 -0.72 14.08 6.15
N THR A 223 -0.06 13.01 5.75
CA THR A 223 0.20 11.84 6.60
C THR A 223 1.66 11.45 6.47
N ARG A 224 2.39 11.31 7.58
CA ARG A 224 3.79 10.83 7.56
C ARG A 224 3.82 9.31 7.44
N CYS A 225 3.59 8.83 6.24
CA CYS A 225 3.60 7.42 5.87
C CYS A 225 4.23 7.24 4.49
N GLY A 226 4.36 5.98 4.07
CA GLY A 226 5.06 5.69 2.84
C GLY A 226 5.07 4.21 2.47
N TYR A 227 5.50 3.96 1.24
CA TYR A 227 5.59 2.63 0.66
C TYR A 227 7.00 2.32 0.13
N THR A 228 8.02 2.94 0.73
CA THR A 228 9.41 2.88 0.25
C THR A 228 10.42 2.39 1.29
N GLY A 229 10.04 2.38 2.57
CA GLY A 229 10.93 2.14 3.71
C GLY A 229 11.73 3.38 4.13
N GLU A 230 11.74 4.44 3.33
CA GLU A 230 12.31 5.73 3.70
C GLU A 230 11.31 6.57 4.53
N ASP A 231 11.80 7.65 5.12
CA ASP A 231 10.93 8.71 5.62
C ASP A 231 10.17 9.38 4.47
N GLY A 232 9.02 9.98 4.75
CA GLY A 232 8.21 10.62 3.73
C GLY A 232 6.79 10.91 4.17
N PHE A 233 6.04 11.52 3.25
CA PHE A 233 4.67 11.97 3.46
C PHE A 233 3.79 11.64 2.26
N GLU A 234 2.54 11.33 2.55
CA GLU A 234 1.45 11.36 1.57
C GLU A 234 0.63 12.64 1.75
N LEU A 235 0.24 13.24 0.62
CA LEU A 235 -0.39 14.55 0.50
C LEU A 235 -1.69 14.37 -0.27
N SER A 236 -2.82 14.43 0.45
CA SER A 236 -4.15 14.46 -0.16
C SER A 236 -4.53 15.91 -0.45
N VAL A 237 -4.72 16.21 -1.73
CA VAL A 237 -4.83 17.57 -2.27
C VAL A 237 -6.01 17.62 -3.25
N PRO A 238 -6.80 18.71 -3.32
CA PRO A 238 -7.81 18.85 -4.36
C PRO A 238 -7.21 18.66 -5.76
N SER A 239 -7.85 17.86 -6.61
CA SER A 239 -7.32 17.51 -7.94
C SER A 239 -7.15 18.71 -8.87
N THR A 240 -7.86 19.82 -8.63
CA THR A 240 -7.69 21.07 -9.39
C THR A 240 -6.36 21.76 -9.11
N GLU A 241 -5.76 21.52 -7.95
CA GLU A 241 -4.54 22.20 -7.47
C GLU A 241 -3.29 21.31 -7.51
N VAL A 242 -3.43 20.01 -7.77
CA VAL A 242 -2.32 19.06 -7.63
C VAL A 242 -1.18 19.32 -8.62
N THR A 243 -1.50 19.78 -9.84
CA THR A 243 -0.51 20.02 -10.89
C THR A 243 0.36 21.24 -10.56
N SER A 244 -0.25 22.34 -10.09
CA SER A 244 0.49 23.54 -9.68
C SER A 244 1.39 23.25 -8.48
N LEU A 245 0.88 22.52 -7.49
CA LEU A 245 1.66 22.08 -6.34
C LEU A 245 2.84 21.20 -6.74
N ALA A 246 2.65 20.21 -7.61
CA ALA A 246 3.72 19.32 -8.06
C ALA A 246 4.83 20.08 -8.83
N GLU A 247 4.46 21.02 -9.70
CA GLU A 247 5.40 21.91 -10.40
C GLU A 247 6.18 22.81 -9.42
N GLU A 248 5.50 23.37 -8.41
CA GLU A 248 6.14 24.17 -7.36
C GLU A 248 7.15 23.34 -6.56
N MET A 249 6.76 22.14 -6.12
CA MET A 249 7.64 21.23 -5.38
C MET A 249 8.90 20.87 -6.18
N LEU A 250 8.75 20.54 -7.47
CA LEU A 250 9.88 20.22 -8.34
C LEU A 250 10.81 21.42 -8.55
N SER A 251 10.26 22.58 -8.89
CA SER A 251 11.04 23.78 -9.19
C SER A 251 11.84 24.30 -7.99
N ARG A 252 11.30 24.20 -6.77
CA ARG A 252 11.96 24.64 -5.53
C ARG A 252 13.03 23.66 -5.02
N SER A 253 13.07 22.45 -5.55
CA SER A 253 13.91 21.38 -5.00
C SER A 253 15.39 21.46 -5.39
N SER A 254 15.73 22.31 -6.37
CA SER A 254 17.07 22.36 -6.99
C SER A 254 17.59 20.98 -7.41
N GLY A 255 16.70 20.11 -7.90
CA GLY A 255 17.01 18.77 -8.38
C GLY A 255 17.09 17.68 -7.30
N ARG A 256 16.92 18.02 -6.02
CA ARG A 256 16.84 17.04 -4.91
C ARG A 256 15.48 16.35 -4.79
N LEU A 257 14.49 16.79 -5.55
CA LEU A 257 13.23 16.09 -5.77
C LEU A 257 13.15 15.68 -7.23
N GLN A 258 12.89 14.40 -7.48
CA GLN A 258 12.67 13.86 -8.83
C GLN A 258 11.36 13.10 -8.90
N LEU A 259 10.78 13.02 -10.10
CA LEU A 259 9.62 12.15 -10.32
C LEU A 259 10.06 10.68 -10.33
N ALA A 260 9.27 9.82 -9.70
CA ALA A 260 9.50 8.38 -9.70
C ALA A 260 8.24 7.61 -10.08
N GLY A 261 8.41 6.65 -10.98
CA GLY A 261 7.33 5.84 -11.52
C GLY A 261 7.17 4.49 -10.82
N LEU A 262 6.24 3.68 -11.34
CA LEU A 262 5.87 2.37 -10.78
C LEU A 262 7.06 1.41 -10.60
N GLY A 263 8.04 1.41 -11.51
CA GLY A 263 9.17 0.49 -11.39
C GLY A 263 10.13 0.81 -10.23
N ALA A 264 10.34 2.09 -9.94
CA ALA A 264 11.08 2.50 -8.75
C ALA A 264 10.26 2.21 -7.47
N ARG A 265 8.95 2.48 -7.49
CA ARG A 265 8.03 2.16 -6.38
C ARG A 265 8.06 0.67 -6.02
N ASP A 266 7.95 -0.23 -6.99
CA ASP A 266 7.97 -1.68 -6.74
C ASP A 266 9.34 -2.15 -6.22
N SER A 267 10.43 -1.52 -6.63
CA SER A 267 11.75 -1.90 -6.10
C SER A 267 12.01 -1.44 -4.68
N LEU A 268 11.61 -0.22 -4.34
CA LEU A 268 11.74 0.32 -2.99
C LEU A 268 10.92 -0.51 -1.98
N ARG A 269 9.65 -0.81 -2.30
CA ARG A 269 8.77 -1.57 -1.40
C ARG A 269 9.25 -3.00 -1.17
N ILE A 270 9.86 -3.64 -2.18
CA ILE A 270 10.37 -5.01 -2.06
C ILE A 270 11.50 -5.03 -1.03
N GLU A 271 12.49 -4.15 -1.20
CA GLU A 271 13.62 -3.99 -0.27
C GLU A 271 13.15 -3.61 1.14
N ALA A 272 12.09 -2.79 1.26
CA ALA A 272 11.50 -2.41 2.54
C ALA A 272 10.65 -3.50 3.22
N GLY A 273 10.44 -4.67 2.60
CA GLY A 273 9.65 -5.74 3.22
C GLY A 273 8.12 -5.54 3.22
N LEU A 274 7.61 -4.49 2.56
CA LEU A 274 6.18 -4.12 2.43
C LEU A 274 5.41 -4.92 1.36
N CYS A 275 4.28 -5.53 1.73
CA CYS A 275 3.45 -6.40 0.88
C CYS A 275 2.86 -5.68 -0.33
N LEU A 276 2.67 -6.38 -1.44
CA LEU A 276 1.83 -5.95 -2.55
C LEU A 276 0.61 -6.88 -2.67
N TYR A 277 -0.59 -6.34 -2.50
CA TYR A 277 -1.82 -7.10 -2.64
C TYR A 277 -1.97 -7.70 -4.05
N GLY A 278 -2.47 -8.94 -4.11
CA GLY A 278 -2.60 -9.72 -5.34
C GLY A 278 -1.29 -10.37 -5.81
N GLN A 279 -0.18 -10.13 -5.09
CA GLN A 279 1.09 -10.83 -5.31
C GLN A 279 1.58 -11.52 -4.04
N ASP A 280 1.81 -10.75 -2.98
CA ASP A 280 2.36 -11.26 -1.71
C ASP A 280 1.30 -11.74 -0.73
N ILE A 281 0.09 -11.17 -0.85
CA ILE A 281 -1.07 -11.41 0.00
C ILE A 281 -2.33 -11.39 -0.86
N ASP A 282 -3.31 -12.18 -0.44
CA ASP A 282 -4.57 -12.39 -1.13
C ASP A 282 -5.61 -12.99 -0.16
N GLU A 283 -6.80 -13.31 -0.68
CA GLU A 283 -7.92 -13.87 0.08
C GLU A 283 -7.68 -15.29 0.62
N GLU A 284 -6.56 -15.93 0.25
CA GLU A 284 -6.14 -17.22 0.78
C GLU A 284 -5.02 -17.10 1.83
N THR A 285 -4.44 -15.91 1.98
CA THR A 285 -3.30 -15.65 2.86
C THR A 285 -3.75 -14.90 4.10
N THR A 286 -3.51 -15.45 5.29
CA THR A 286 -3.88 -14.77 6.54
C THR A 286 -2.86 -13.69 6.93
N PRO A 287 -3.21 -12.75 7.83
CA PRO A 287 -2.25 -11.80 8.37
C PRO A 287 -1.06 -12.46 9.07
N VAL A 288 -1.24 -13.63 9.70
CA VAL A 288 -0.14 -14.35 10.36
C VAL A 288 0.78 -15.00 9.33
N GLU A 289 0.21 -15.63 8.30
CA GLU A 289 0.98 -16.19 7.17
C GLU A 289 1.77 -15.10 6.44
N ALA A 290 1.18 -13.91 6.26
CA ALA A 290 1.81 -12.76 5.63
C ALA A 290 2.91 -12.09 6.46
N GLY A 291 3.14 -12.53 7.71
CA GLY A 291 4.05 -11.83 8.62
C GLY A 291 3.54 -10.46 9.07
N LEU A 292 2.23 -10.22 8.97
CA LEU A 292 1.53 -9.01 9.35
C LEU A 292 0.83 -9.15 10.72
N ALA A 293 1.21 -10.12 11.54
CA ALA A 293 0.62 -10.31 12.88
C ALA A 293 0.65 -9.04 13.77
N PHE A 294 1.57 -8.10 13.50
CA PHE A 294 1.67 -6.82 14.20
C PHE A 294 0.46 -5.89 13.94
N THR A 295 -0.28 -6.07 12.85
CA THR A 295 -1.48 -5.26 12.56
C THR A 295 -2.67 -5.64 13.44
N ILE A 296 -2.67 -6.85 14.01
CA ILE A 296 -3.77 -7.37 14.82
C ILE A 296 -3.72 -6.74 16.21
N GLY A 297 -4.66 -5.84 16.49
CA GLY A 297 -4.70 -5.04 17.72
C GLY A 297 -4.85 -5.89 18.98
N LYS A 298 -4.21 -5.47 20.08
CA LYS A 298 -4.22 -6.24 21.35
C LYS A 298 -5.65 -6.47 21.86
N ARG A 299 -6.48 -5.42 21.90
CA ARG A 299 -7.89 -5.50 22.28
C ARG A 299 -8.67 -6.44 21.35
N ARG A 300 -8.44 -6.31 20.04
CA ARG A 300 -9.07 -7.15 19.00
C ARG A 300 -8.77 -8.65 19.21
N ARG A 301 -7.54 -9.00 19.62
CA ARG A 301 -7.18 -10.40 19.94
C ARG A 301 -7.95 -10.96 21.14
N GLN A 302 -8.29 -10.12 22.11
CA GLN A 302 -9.01 -10.52 23.31
C GLN A 302 -10.51 -10.66 23.03
N LEU A 303 -11.08 -9.73 22.26
CA LEU A 303 -12.50 -9.73 21.90
C LEU A 303 -12.84 -10.76 20.83
N ALA A 304 -11.89 -11.09 19.94
CA ALA A 304 -12.09 -11.97 18.79
C ALA A 304 -13.26 -11.53 17.89
N ASP A 305 -13.43 -10.22 17.74
CA ASP A 305 -14.59 -9.55 17.13
C ASP A 305 -14.31 -9.01 15.71
N PHE A 306 -13.47 -9.71 14.94
CA PHE A 306 -13.15 -9.38 13.55
C PHE A 306 -13.32 -10.60 12.64
N PRO A 307 -13.58 -10.41 11.33
CA PRO A 307 -13.78 -11.52 10.40
C PRO A 307 -12.58 -12.47 10.36
N GLY A 308 -12.85 -13.77 10.52
CA GLY A 308 -11.82 -14.81 10.53
C GLY A 308 -10.96 -14.90 11.79
N ALA A 309 -11.37 -14.25 12.89
CA ALA A 309 -10.68 -14.30 14.17
C ALA A 309 -10.35 -15.74 14.65
N PRO A 310 -11.24 -16.75 14.59
CA PRO A 310 -10.91 -18.10 15.05
C PRO A 310 -9.67 -18.70 14.37
N VAL A 311 -9.54 -18.54 13.05
CA VAL A 311 -8.39 -19.05 12.27
C VAL A 311 -7.13 -18.26 12.60
N ILE A 312 -7.24 -16.93 12.59
CA ILE A 312 -6.11 -16.02 12.78
C ILE A 312 -5.52 -16.16 14.19
N LEU A 313 -6.37 -16.22 15.22
CA LEU A 313 -5.95 -16.35 16.61
C LEU A 313 -5.34 -17.72 16.91
N GLU A 314 -5.82 -18.78 16.28
CA GLU A 314 -5.18 -20.10 16.40
C GLU A 314 -3.78 -20.09 15.79
N GLN A 315 -3.60 -19.48 14.62
CA GLN A 315 -2.29 -19.34 13.99
C GLN A 315 -1.30 -18.50 14.82
N LEU A 316 -1.76 -17.52 15.59
CA LEU A 316 -0.91 -16.80 16.53
C LEU A 316 -0.37 -17.71 17.64
N LYS A 317 -1.14 -18.71 18.08
CA LYS A 317 -0.74 -19.68 19.12
C LYS A 317 0.13 -20.80 18.55
N GLN A 318 -0.31 -21.43 17.47
CA GLN A 318 0.32 -22.65 16.93
C GLN A 318 1.36 -22.39 15.83
N LYS A 319 1.47 -21.14 15.37
CA LYS A 319 2.21 -20.73 14.16
C LYS A 319 1.52 -21.22 12.88
N PRO A 320 1.62 -20.46 11.78
CA PRO A 320 0.99 -20.85 10.53
C PRO A 320 1.76 -21.98 9.83
N SER A 321 1.06 -22.74 9.00
CA SER A 321 1.66 -23.82 8.18
C SER A 321 2.60 -23.28 7.10
N ARG A 322 2.43 -22.01 6.72
CA ARG A 322 3.28 -21.29 5.79
C ARG A 322 3.55 -19.86 6.25
N ARG A 323 4.67 -19.26 5.82
CA ARG A 323 5.00 -17.87 6.18
C ARG A 323 5.71 -17.13 5.04
N ARG A 324 5.34 -15.87 4.84
CA ARG A 324 6.04 -14.94 3.96
C ARG A 324 7.41 -14.59 4.56
N VAL A 325 8.45 -14.75 3.75
CA VAL A 325 9.84 -14.40 4.09
C VAL A 325 10.50 -13.63 2.95
N GLY A 326 11.56 -12.89 3.26
CA GLY A 326 12.49 -12.35 2.27
C GLY A 326 13.59 -13.37 1.94
N LEU A 327 13.91 -13.52 0.67
CA LEU A 327 15.04 -14.29 0.19
C LEU A 327 16.04 -13.38 -0.51
N VAL A 328 17.32 -13.70 -0.34
CA VAL A 328 18.42 -13.06 -1.04
C VAL A 328 19.16 -14.11 -1.86
N ALA A 329 19.33 -13.88 -3.16
CA ALA A 329 20.14 -14.78 -3.98
C ALA A 329 21.63 -14.62 -3.64
N THR A 330 22.32 -15.74 -3.45
CA THR A 330 23.77 -15.77 -3.17
C THR A 330 24.61 -15.78 -4.44
N THR A 331 24.00 -16.05 -5.59
CA THR A 331 24.67 -16.11 -6.89
C THR A 331 24.30 -14.92 -7.78
N THR A 332 25.21 -14.56 -8.68
CA THR A 332 24.95 -13.55 -9.71
C THR A 332 24.01 -14.13 -10.76
N GLY A 333 22.90 -13.44 -11.03
CA GLY A 333 21.93 -13.86 -12.04
C GLY A 333 20.63 -13.08 -11.96
N PRO A 334 19.69 -13.31 -12.89
CA PRO A 334 18.37 -12.72 -12.83
C PRO A 334 17.64 -13.19 -11.55
N PRO A 335 16.90 -12.30 -10.88
CA PRO A 335 16.11 -12.67 -9.71
C PRO A 335 15.04 -13.69 -10.10
N ALA A 336 14.74 -14.62 -9.18
CA ALA A 336 13.58 -15.48 -9.31
C ALA A 336 12.31 -14.60 -9.42
N ARG A 337 11.42 -14.93 -10.36
CA ARG A 337 10.20 -14.16 -10.61
C ARG A 337 9.02 -14.77 -9.88
N CYS A 338 7.94 -13.98 -9.77
CA CYS A 338 6.67 -14.47 -9.27
C CYS A 338 6.30 -15.79 -9.97
N GLY A 339 5.91 -16.78 -9.18
CA GLY A 339 5.57 -18.11 -9.65
C GLY A 339 6.69 -19.15 -9.49
N ALA A 340 7.96 -18.73 -9.35
CA ALA A 340 9.08 -19.67 -9.25
C ALA A 340 8.96 -20.54 -7.98
N ALA A 341 9.10 -21.86 -8.15
CA ALA A 341 9.07 -22.79 -7.02
C ALA A 341 10.34 -22.67 -6.17
N VAL A 342 10.18 -22.80 -4.85
CA VAL A 342 11.29 -22.83 -3.90
C VAL A 342 11.41 -24.24 -3.36
N TYR A 343 12.62 -24.79 -3.43
CA TYR A 343 12.94 -26.14 -3.00
C TYR A 343 13.84 -26.14 -1.76
N ASP A 344 13.94 -27.30 -1.10
CA ASP A 344 14.98 -27.58 -0.12
C ASP A 344 16.38 -27.55 -0.76
N SER A 345 17.42 -27.65 0.07
CA SER A 345 18.82 -27.60 -0.39
C SER A 345 19.22 -28.77 -1.29
N THR A 346 18.48 -29.87 -1.26
CA THR A 346 18.69 -31.06 -2.10
C THR A 346 17.94 -30.99 -3.43
N GLY A 347 17.00 -30.03 -3.59
CA GLY A 347 16.15 -29.89 -4.77
C GLY A 347 15.01 -30.92 -4.85
N SER A 348 14.81 -31.75 -3.81
CA SER A 348 13.86 -32.85 -3.79
C SER A 348 12.46 -32.44 -3.36
N GLN A 349 12.34 -31.49 -2.44
CA GLN A 349 11.05 -31.10 -1.87
C GLN A 349 10.73 -29.64 -2.18
N LYS A 350 9.57 -29.39 -2.79
CA LYS A 350 9.03 -28.03 -2.94
C LYS A 350 8.57 -27.51 -1.58
N LEU A 351 9.22 -26.45 -1.11
CA LEU A 351 8.93 -25.75 0.14
C LEU A 351 7.96 -24.57 -0.07
N GLY A 352 7.95 -23.95 -1.24
CA GLY A 352 7.15 -22.74 -1.42
C GLY A 352 7.16 -22.19 -2.84
N GLN A 353 6.82 -20.91 -2.95
CA GLN A 353 6.78 -20.19 -4.21
C GLN A 353 7.13 -18.71 -4.02
N VAL A 354 7.87 -18.16 -4.98
CA VAL A 354 8.18 -16.74 -5.06
C VAL A 354 6.93 -15.95 -5.43
N THR A 355 6.63 -14.90 -4.67
CA THR A 355 5.50 -13.98 -4.87
C THR A 355 5.94 -12.68 -5.55
N SER A 356 7.14 -12.20 -5.27
CA SER A 356 7.72 -10.98 -5.83
C SER A 356 9.23 -11.13 -5.95
N GLY A 357 9.85 -10.56 -6.98
CA GLY A 357 11.30 -10.67 -7.16
C GLY A 357 11.88 -9.76 -8.22
N ILE A 358 12.92 -9.03 -7.83
CA ILE A 358 13.59 -8.01 -8.65
C ILE A 358 15.09 -7.92 -8.32
N PRO A 359 15.91 -7.28 -9.18
CA PRO A 359 17.26 -6.88 -8.80
C PRO A 359 17.18 -5.72 -7.79
N SER A 360 17.90 -5.83 -6.67
CA SER A 360 18.02 -4.80 -5.64
C SER A 360 19.02 -3.72 -6.10
N PRO A 361 18.62 -2.45 -6.32
CA PRO A 361 19.56 -1.41 -6.69
C PRO A 361 20.46 -0.94 -5.55
N SER A 362 20.02 -1.05 -4.30
CA SER A 362 20.71 -0.56 -3.10
C SER A 362 21.98 -1.32 -2.72
#